data_AF-A0A1V5LE54-F1
#
_entry.id   AF-A0A1V5LE54-F1
#
_cell.length_a   1.000
_cell.length_b   1.000
_cell.length_c   1.000
_cell.angle_alpha   90.00
_cell.angle_beta   90.00
_cell.angle_gamma   90.00
#
_symmetry.space_group_name_H-M   'P 1'
#
loop_
_entity.id
_entity.type
_entity.pdbx_description
1 polymer ?
#
loop_
_entity_poly.entity_id
_entity_poly.type
_entity_poly.pdbx_seq_one_letter_code
_entity_poly.pdbx_strand_id
1 'polypeptide(L)'
;MKDETTGTRPQAQPTNAQPQPGSGARPGGTPAKWQKPASGTIDGVVVKPLRVIPDDRGRLMEILRSDDPLFAGFGQAYMTTTYPGVVKAWHMHKAQTDHMTAVSGMFRLALFDARDESPTRGTLQEVYMGEHNPVLVVIPPGVYHGWMCISEREGMVVNLPDRLYNYTDPDEFRLPHDTPHIPYSWQRRNG
;
A
#
# COMPACT_ATOMS: atom_id res chain seq x y z
N MET A 1 22.43 53.02 -30.07
CA MET A 1 22.04 53.88 -28.94
C MET A 1 21.91 52.97 -27.72
N LYS A 2 22.91 53.09 -26.84
CA LYS A 2 23.05 52.68 -25.42
C LYS A 2 22.43 51.36 -24.90
N ASP A 3 23.36 50.50 -24.46
CA ASP A 3 23.28 49.50 -23.40
C ASP A 3 22.52 49.96 -22.15
N GLU A 4 21.95 49.01 -21.40
CA GLU A 4 22.31 48.84 -19.98
C GLU A 4 21.95 47.44 -19.45
N THR A 5 22.99 46.74 -19.02
CA THR A 5 22.97 45.56 -18.15
C THR A 5 22.82 46.04 -16.71
N THR A 6 22.10 45.30 -15.86
CA THR A 6 22.39 45.26 -14.42
C THR A 6 21.77 44.02 -13.79
N GLY A 7 22.63 43.09 -13.40
CA GLY A 7 22.31 42.12 -12.37
C GLY A 7 22.56 42.72 -10.99
N THR A 8 21.81 42.27 -9.98
CA THR A 8 22.26 42.21 -8.58
C THR A 8 21.33 41.28 -7.79
N ARG A 9 21.93 40.38 -7.01
CA ARG A 9 21.35 39.51 -5.99
C ARG A 9 22.32 39.58 -4.79
N PRO A 10 21.96 39.12 -3.59
CA PRO A 10 20.90 39.50 -2.67
C PRO A 10 21.45 40.33 -1.48
N GLN A 11 20.59 40.88 -0.62
CA GLN A 11 20.99 41.34 0.72
C GLN A 11 20.27 40.55 1.81
N ALA A 12 21.06 40.08 2.78
CA ALA A 12 20.66 39.32 3.95
C ALA A 12 20.26 40.23 5.14
N GLN A 13 19.54 39.60 6.07
CA GLN A 13 18.87 40.11 7.28
C GLN A 13 19.77 40.83 8.30
N PRO A 14 19.14 41.42 9.35
CA PRO A 14 19.40 40.82 10.67
C PRO A 14 18.18 40.61 11.59
N THR A 15 18.28 39.49 12.31
CA THR A 15 18.01 39.23 13.75
C THR A 15 16.61 39.00 14.32
N ASN A 16 16.43 37.74 14.74
CA ASN A 16 16.03 37.23 16.07
C ASN A 16 14.72 37.68 16.74
N ALA A 17 13.76 36.75 16.80
CA ALA A 17 13.21 36.23 18.06
C ALA A 17 12.51 34.88 17.82
N GLN A 18 13.00 33.82 18.48
CA GLN A 18 12.28 32.56 18.66
C GLN A 18 11.21 32.74 19.75
N PRO A 19 10.02 32.12 19.59
CA PRO A 19 9.30 31.56 20.72
C PRO A 19 9.43 30.03 20.76
N GLN A 20 9.71 29.53 21.95
CA GLN A 20 9.78 28.12 22.32
C GLN A 20 8.45 27.36 22.14
N PRO A 21 8.49 26.01 22.08
CA PRO A 21 7.34 25.19 21.73
C PRO A 21 6.31 25.19 22.86
N GLY A 22 5.15 25.81 22.61
CA GLY A 22 3.95 25.63 23.41
C GLY A 22 3.33 24.26 23.14
N SER A 23 3.26 23.45 24.20
CA SER A 23 2.53 22.19 24.29
C SER A 23 1.04 22.39 24.00
N GLY A 24 0.64 22.20 22.74
CA GLY A 24 -0.75 22.08 22.32
C GLY A 24 -1.12 20.61 22.22
N ALA A 25 -1.80 20.10 23.24
CA ALA A 25 -2.38 18.77 23.25
C ALA A 25 -3.23 18.53 21.99
N ARG A 26 -3.04 17.35 21.38
CA ARG A 26 -3.81 16.87 20.22
C ARG A 26 -5.32 16.89 20.55
N PRO A 27 -6.21 17.22 19.60
CA PRO A 27 -7.63 16.99 19.82
C PRO A 27 -7.86 15.48 20.03
N GLY A 28 -8.26 15.14 21.25
CA GLY A 28 -8.65 13.81 21.66
C GLY A 28 -9.97 13.43 21.00
N GLY A 29 -9.90 12.92 19.78
CA GLY A 29 -10.84 11.91 19.32
C GLY A 29 -10.40 10.59 19.94
N THR A 30 -11.26 9.94 20.71
CA THR A 30 -11.02 8.55 21.10
C THR A 30 -10.80 7.76 19.80
N PRO A 31 -9.65 7.07 19.61
CA PRO A 31 -9.51 6.20 18.45
C PRO A 31 -10.70 5.26 18.43
N ALA A 32 -11.37 5.12 17.29
CA ALA A 32 -12.46 4.18 17.13
C ALA A 32 -12.01 2.84 17.75
N LYS A 33 -12.77 2.35 18.75
CA LYS A 33 -12.43 1.11 19.45
C LYS A 33 -12.23 0.04 18.37
N TRP A 34 -11.01 -0.47 18.27
CA TRP A 34 -10.70 -1.56 17.36
C TRP A 34 -11.63 -2.73 17.70
N GLN A 35 -12.57 -3.00 16.80
CA GLN A 35 -13.36 -4.21 16.84
C GLN A 35 -12.63 -5.23 15.99
N LYS A 36 -12.38 -6.41 16.55
CA LYS A 36 -11.82 -7.53 15.77
C LYS A 36 -12.75 -7.73 14.57
N PRO A 37 -12.27 -7.55 13.33
CA PRO A 37 -13.12 -7.76 12.19
C PRO A 37 -13.61 -9.20 12.15
N ALA A 38 -14.75 -9.44 11.49
CA ALA A 38 -15.14 -10.81 11.14
C ALA A 38 -13.96 -11.45 10.38
N SER A 39 -13.33 -12.46 10.99
CA SER A 39 -12.27 -13.21 10.35
C SER A 39 -12.89 -13.99 9.19
N GLY A 40 -12.52 -13.65 7.97
CA GLY A 40 -13.05 -14.29 6.77
C GLY A 40 -12.17 -14.04 5.55
N THR A 41 -12.27 -14.91 4.57
CA THR A 41 -11.69 -14.72 3.23
C THR A 41 -12.65 -13.86 2.42
N ILE A 42 -12.15 -12.80 1.81
CA ILE A 42 -12.93 -11.94 0.91
C ILE A 42 -13.16 -12.68 -0.42
N ASP A 43 -14.39 -12.67 -0.91
CA ASP A 43 -14.77 -13.30 -2.17
C ASP A 43 -13.96 -12.72 -3.35
N GLY A 44 -13.33 -13.60 -4.13
CA GLY A 44 -12.47 -13.26 -5.25
C GLY A 44 -11.04 -12.84 -4.88
N VAL A 45 -10.71 -12.59 -3.60
CA VAL A 45 -9.32 -12.42 -3.18
C VAL A 45 -8.64 -13.78 -3.12
N VAL A 46 -7.53 -13.93 -3.84
CA VAL A 46 -6.75 -15.17 -3.85
C VAL A 46 -5.39 -14.93 -3.22
N VAL A 47 -4.97 -15.80 -2.30
CA VAL A 47 -3.62 -15.81 -1.74
C VAL A 47 -2.97 -17.13 -2.13
N LYS A 48 -2.05 -17.09 -3.10
CA LYS A 48 -1.35 -18.27 -3.61
C LYS A 48 0.07 -18.32 -3.04
N PRO A 49 0.47 -19.36 -2.29
CA PRO A 49 1.87 -19.58 -1.91
C PRO A 49 2.76 -19.69 -3.14
N LEU A 50 3.91 -19.02 -3.12
CA LEU A 50 4.90 -19.07 -4.18
C LEU A 50 6.05 -20.01 -3.80
N ARG A 51 6.51 -20.78 -4.78
CA ARG A 51 7.65 -21.68 -4.60
C ARG A 51 8.95 -20.92 -4.77
N VAL A 52 9.75 -20.90 -3.71
CA VAL A 52 11.12 -20.39 -3.72
C VAL A 52 12.08 -21.56 -3.92
N ILE A 53 12.98 -21.45 -4.90
CA ILE A 53 13.99 -22.46 -5.25
C ILE A 53 15.37 -21.89 -4.89
N PRO A 54 15.94 -22.23 -3.72
CA PRO A 54 17.26 -21.78 -3.32
C PRO A 54 18.38 -22.62 -3.96
N ASP A 55 19.54 -21.98 -4.19
CA ASP A 55 20.81 -22.64 -4.52
C ASP A 55 22.01 -21.84 -3.96
N ASP A 56 23.24 -22.29 -4.23
CA ASP A 56 24.47 -21.65 -3.72
C ASP A 56 24.68 -20.20 -4.22
N ARG A 57 23.87 -19.73 -5.19
CA ARG A 57 23.97 -18.41 -5.82
C ARG A 57 22.86 -17.47 -5.37
N GLY A 58 21.83 -17.99 -4.70
CA GLY A 58 20.68 -17.21 -4.24
C GLY A 58 19.36 -17.99 -4.28
N ARG A 59 18.32 -17.39 -4.85
CA ARG A 59 16.99 -17.99 -4.98
C ARG A 59 16.27 -17.55 -6.25
N LEU A 60 15.51 -18.46 -6.85
CA LEU A 60 14.55 -18.18 -7.91
C LEU A 60 13.13 -18.32 -7.38
N MET A 61 12.25 -17.40 -7.77
CA MET A 61 10.82 -17.46 -7.48
C MET A 61 10.04 -16.93 -8.67
N GLU A 62 9.21 -17.77 -9.28
CA GLU A 62 8.27 -17.34 -10.30
C GLU A 62 7.08 -16.63 -9.63
N ILE A 63 6.79 -15.39 -10.01
CA ILE A 63 5.70 -14.60 -9.41
C ILE A 63 4.36 -14.94 -10.08
N LEU A 64 4.28 -14.79 -11.40
CA LEU A 64 3.10 -15.05 -12.20
C LEU A 64 3.53 -15.56 -13.57
N ARG A 65 2.87 -16.61 -14.04
CA ARG A 65 3.11 -17.22 -15.35
C ARG A 65 1.85 -17.04 -16.19
N SER A 66 2.00 -16.92 -17.50
CA SER A 66 0.85 -16.75 -18.40
C SER A 66 -0.03 -18.00 -18.55
N ASP A 67 0.46 -19.17 -18.13
CA ASP A 67 -0.28 -20.43 -18.08
C ASP A 67 -0.92 -20.69 -16.71
N ASP A 68 -0.75 -19.77 -15.76
CA ASP A 68 -1.38 -19.85 -14.45
C ASP A 68 -2.87 -19.45 -14.55
N PRO A 69 -3.82 -20.18 -13.93
CA PRO A 69 -5.24 -19.81 -13.95
C PRO A 69 -5.54 -18.42 -13.37
N LEU A 70 -4.63 -17.88 -12.55
CA LEU A 70 -4.74 -16.53 -12.01
C LEU A 70 -4.28 -15.44 -12.99
N PHE A 71 -3.69 -15.80 -14.13
CA PHE A 71 -3.24 -14.82 -15.11
C PHE A 71 -4.42 -14.21 -15.87
N ALA A 72 -4.70 -12.94 -15.60
CA ALA A 72 -5.75 -12.17 -16.27
C ALA A 72 -5.24 -11.31 -17.44
N GLY A 73 -4.00 -11.54 -17.91
CA GLY A 73 -3.28 -10.61 -18.79
C GLY A 73 -2.34 -9.69 -18.00
N PHE A 74 -1.60 -8.81 -18.69
CA PHE A 74 -0.84 -7.74 -18.05
C PHE A 74 -1.03 -6.43 -18.81
N GLY A 75 -1.32 -5.35 -18.08
CA GLY A 75 -1.25 -3.99 -18.63
C GLY A 75 0.11 -3.37 -18.39
N GLN A 76 0.68 -3.58 -17.20
CA GLN A 76 1.97 -3.03 -16.80
C GLN A 76 2.58 -3.88 -15.68
N ALA A 77 3.87 -3.70 -15.43
CA ALA A 77 4.57 -4.24 -14.28
C ALA A 77 5.36 -3.12 -13.61
N TYR A 78 5.21 -2.97 -12.30
CA TYR A 78 5.91 -1.93 -11.56
C TYR A 78 6.34 -2.43 -10.19
N MET A 79 7.31 -1.73 -9.60
CA MET A 79 7.72 -1.92 -8.21
C MET A 79 7.36 -0.68 -7.38
N THR A 80 7.09 -0.90 -6.11
CA THR A 80 6.93 0.16 -5.13
C THR A 80 7.66 -0.21 -3.85
N THR A 81 8.37 0.75 -3.25
CA THR A 81 9.07 0.56 -1.99
C THR A 81 8.37 1.28 -0.85
N THR A 82 8.51 0.79 0.38
CA THR A 82 7.87 1.39 1.56
C THR A 82 8.83 1.35 2.75
N TYR A 83 9.08 2.51 3.35
CA TYR A 83 9.89 2.61 4.56
C TYR A 83 9.21 1.94 5.77
N PRO A 84 9.99 1.49 6.77
CA PRO A 84 9.47 0.90 8.00
C PRO A 84 8.36 1.74 8.64
N GLY A 85 7.24 1.10 8.97
CA GLY A 85 6.11 1.74 9.66
C GLY A 85 5.26 2.70 8.82
N VAL A 86 5.63 2.96 7.55
CA VAL A 86 4.82 3.80 6.65
C VAL A 86 3.63 2.99 6.14
N VAL A 87 2.44 3.61 6.19
CA VAL A 87 1.20 3.07 5.63
C VAL A 87 0.96 3.64 4.24
N LYS A 88 0.69 2.76 3.28
CA LYS A 88 0.15 3.12 1.95
C LYS A 88 -1.24 2.54 1.84
N ALA A 89 -2.24 3.35 2.17
CA ALA A 89 -3.64 2.96 2.18
C ALA A 89 -4.55 4.20 2.15
N TRP A 90 -5.83 4.08 1.81
CA TRP A 90 -6.45 2.93 1.14
C TRP A 90 -6.52 3.20 -0.35
N HIS A 91 -6.30 2.18 -1.16
CA HIS A 91 -6.47 2.22 -2.61
C HIS A 91 -7.58 1.25 -3.02
N MET A 92 -8.32 1.57 -4.06
CA MET A 92 -9.30 0.68 -4.68
C MET A 92 -9.35 0.98 -6.18
N HIS A 93 -9.48 -0.08 -6.97
CA HIS A 93 -9.67 0.02 -8.40
C HIS A 93 -11.05 -0.51 -8.81
N LYS A 94 -11.76 0.17 -9.71
CA LYS A 94 -13.09 -0.29 -10.15
C LYS A 94 -13.02 -1.26 -11.32
N ALA A 95 -11.93 -1.27 -12.07
CA ALA A 95 -11.75 -2.12 -13.24
C ALA A 95 -10.47 -2.97 -13.19
N GLN A 96 -9.41 -2.48 -12.56
CA GLN A 96 -8.12 -3.20 -12.47
C GLN A 96 -8.14 -4.33 -11.44
N THR A 97 -7.54 -5.46 -11.81
CA THR A 97 -7.14 -6.55 -10.91
C THR A 97 -5.65 -6.45 -10.63
N ASP A 98 -5.27 -6.45 -9.34
CA ASP A 98 -3.87 -6.43 -8.94
C ASP A 98 -3.34 -7.84 -8.68
N HIS A 99 -2.08 -8.07 -9.06
CA HIS A 99 -1.32 -9.29 -8.81
C HIS A 99 -0.04 -8.91 -8.09
N MET A 100 -0.08 -8.88 -6.75
CA MET A 100 1.00 -8.32 -5.94
C MET A 100 1.79 -9.36 -5.16
N THR A 101 3.10 -9.17 -5.12
CA THR A 101 4.04 -10.00 -4.36
C THR A 101 5.09 -9.11 -3.70
N ALA A 102 5.36 -9.34 -2.41
CA ALA A 102 6.44 -8.70 -1.70
C ALA A 102 7.73 -9.49 -1.92
N VAL A 103 8.73 -8.86 -2.53
CA VAL A 103 9.99 -9.49 -2.93
C VAL A 103 11.16 -9.17 -1.99
N SER A 104 10.99 -8.19 -1.10
CA SER A 104 11.94 -7.80 -0.06
C SER A 104 11.20 -7.24 1.16
N GLY A 105 11.66 -7.59 2.36
CA GLY A 105 11.00 -7.23 3.61
C GLY A 105 9.69 -7.99 3.86
N MET A 106 8.97 -7.54 4.87
CA MET A 106 7.69 -8.07 5.32
C MET A 106 6.66 -6.96 5.35
N PHE A 107 5.46 -7.29 4.89
CA PHE A 107 4.34 -6.39 4.81
C PHE A 107 3.14 -6.98 5.52
N ARG A 108 2.40 -6.13 6.23
CA ARG A 108 1.02 -6.42 6.60
C ARG A 108 0.11 -5.76 5.58
N LEU A 109 -0.40 -6.54 4.64
CA LEU A 109 -1.44 -6.14 3.70
C LEU A 109 -2.80 -6.27 4.41
N ALA A 110 -3.62 -5.23 4.30
CA ALA A 110 -5.00 -5.24 4.75
C ALA A 110 -5.92 -5.04 3.55
N LEU A 111 -7.00 -5.81 3.51
CA LEU A 111 -8.03 -5.76 2.49
C LEU A 111 -9.40 -5.58 3.14
N PHE A 112 -10.28 -4.82 2.50
CA PHE A 112 -11.65 -4.59 2.94
C PHE A 112 -12.63 -4.69 1.77
N ASP A 113 -13.66 -5.51 1.96
CA ASP A 113 -14.71 -5.68 0.96
C ASP A 113 -15.85 -4.68 1.17
N ALA A 114 -15.86 -3.60 0.39
CA ALA A 114 -16.91 -2.59 0.43
C ALA A 114 -17.99 -2.78 -0.66
N ARG A 115 -17.92 -3.86 -1.45
CA ARG A 115 -18.82 -4.07 -2.60
C ARG A 115 -20.23 -4.36 -2.11
N ASP A 116 -21.21 -3.59 -2.58
CA ASP A 116 -22.59 -3.66 -2.07
C ASP A 116 -23.23 -5.05 -2.21
N GLU A 117 -22.99 -5.70 -3.35
CA GLU A 117 -23.55 -7.00 -3.72
C GLU A 117 -22.65 -8.19 -3.33
N SER A 118 -21.54 -7.96 -2.64
CA SER A 118 -20.62 -9.04 -2.29
C SER A 118 -21.17 -9.89 -1.14
N PRO A 119 -21.06 -11.24 -1.23
CA PRO A 119 -21.41 -12.12 -0.10
C PRO A 119 -20.49 -11.92 1.10
N THR A 120 -19.32 -11.30 0.91
CA THR A 120 -18.34 -11.00 1.97
C THR A 120 -18.25 -9.51 2.28
N ARG A 121 -19.26 -8.71 1.90
CA ARG A 121 -19.31 -7.29 2.22
C ARG A 121 -19.06 -7.03 3.71
N GLY A 122 -18.21 -6.06 4.01
CA GLY A 122 -17.80 -5.68 5.36
C GLY A 122 -16.69 -6.55 5.95
N THR A 123 -16.20 -7.55 5.22
CA THR A 123 -15.11 -8.42 5.67
C THR A 123 -13.77 -7.68 5.57
N LEU A 124 -12.95 -7.80 6.62
CA LEU A 124 -11.54 -7.42 6.59
C LEU A 124 -10.69 -8.68 6.54
N GLN A 125 -9.67 -8.67 5.69
CA GLN A 125 -8.70 -9.74 5.57
C GLN A 125 -7.29 -9.16 5.71
N GLU A 126 -6.44 -9.81 6.51
CA GLU A 126 -5.02 -9.48 6.62
C GLU A 126 -4.20 -10.57 5.93
N VAL A 127 -3.19 -10.15 5.17
CA VAL A 127 -2.18 -11.05 4.62
C VAL A 127 -0.81 -10.52 5.04
N TYR A 128 -0.05 -11.34 5.75
CA TYR A 128 1.35 -11.06 6.03
C TYR A 128 2.16 -11.63 4.88
N MET A 129 2.74 -10.78 4.04
CA MET A 129 3.44 -11.20 2.82
C MET A 129 4.86 -10.65 2.80
N GLY A 130 5.80 -11.42 2.26
CA GLY A 130 7.20 -11.02 2.18
C GLY A 130 8.15 -12.20 2.20
N GLU A 131 9.40 -11.95 2.60
CA GLU A 131 10.47 -12.96 2.55
C GLU A 131 10.19 -14.22 3.36
N HIS A 132 9.46 -14.10 4.47
CA HIS A 132 9.07 -15.22 5.34
C HIS A 132 7.71 -15.83 4.97
N ASN A 133 6.97 -15.20 4.07
CA ASN A 133 5.72 -15.74 3.53
C ASN A 133 5.56 -15.29 2.07
N PRO A 134 6.29 -15.92 1.14
CA PRO A 134 6.24 -15.57 -0.28
C PRO A 134 4.89 -16.00 -0.86
N VAL A 135 4.05 -15.03 -1.15
CA VAL A 135 2.70 -15.23 -1.70
C VAL A 135 2.44 -14.25 -2.84
N LEU A 136 1.69 -14.71 -3.82
CA LEU A 136 0.99 -13.85 -4.77
C LEU A 136 -0.41 -13.57 -4.22
N VAL A 137 -0.74 -12.30 -4.05
CA VAL A 137 -2.09 -11.86 -3.69
C VAL A 137 -2.77 -11.28 -4.91
N VAL A 138 -3.90 -11.86 -5.29
CA VAL A 138 -4.79 -11.34 -6.33
C VAL A 138 -5.90 -10.54 -5.67
N ILE A 139 -6.03 -9.28 -6.05
CA ILE A 139 -7.05 -8.38 -5.51
C ILE A 139 -8.01 -8.00 -6.64
N PRO A 140 -9.28 -8.42 -6.58
CA PRO A 140 -10.24 -8.10 -7.61
C PRO A 140 -10.71 -6.64 -7.48
N PRO A 141 -11.34 -6.10 -8.55
CA PRO A 141 -11.93 -4.77 -8.51
C PRO A 141 -12.92 -4.58 -7.36
N GLY A 142 -12.95 -3.36 -6.81
CA GLY A 142 -13.86 -2.94 -5.75
C GLY A 142 -13.39 -3.29 -4.32
N VAL A 143 -12.29 -4.02 -4.16
CA VAL A 143 -11.71 -4.31 -2.84
C VAL A 143 -10.73 -3.21 -2.46
N TYR A 144 -11.01 -2.53 -1.34
CA TYR A 144 -10.05 -1.59 -0.76
C TYR A 144 -8.87 -2.36 -0.21
N HIS A 145 -7.67 -1.88 -0.47
CA HIS A 145 -6.45 -2.49 0.05
C HIS A 145 -5.40 -1.45 0.39
N GLY A 146 -4.43 -1.88 1.19
CA GLY A 146 -3.27 -1.08 1.54
C GLY A 146 -2.32 -1.89 2.40
N TRP A 147 -1.12 -1.37 2.63
CA TRP A 147 -0.11 -2.10 3.38
C TRP A 147 0.74 -1.20 4.26
N MET A 148 1.42 -1.85 5.20
CA MET A 148 2.50 -1.27 5.99
C MET A 148 3.73 -2.18 5.89
N CYS A 149 4.90 -1.61 5.67
CA CYS A 149 6.16 -2.32 5.85
C CYS A 149 6.40 -2.55 7.35
N ILE A 150 6.46 -3.81 7.77
CA ILE A 150 6.69 -4.23 9.16
C ILE A 150 8.12 -4.72 9.39
N SER A 151 8.98 -4.64 8.37
CA SER A 151 10.42 -4.86 8.51
C SER A 151 11.14 -3.63 9.07
N GLU A 152 12.34 -3.84 9.59
CA GLU A 152 13.25 -2.79 10.06
C GLU A 152 13.93 -2.00 8.91
N ARG A 153 13.80 -2.48 7.67
CA ARG A 153 14.37 -1.87 6.46
C ARG A 153 13.27 -1.59 5.44
N GLU A 154 13.58 -0.77 4.45
CA GLU A 154 12.70 -0.54 3.32
C GLU A 154 12.32 -1.87 2.65
N GLY A 155 11.02 -2.10 2.49
CA GLY A 155 10.48 -3.27 1.79
C GLY A 155 10.11 -2.93 0.35
N MET A 156 9.97 -3.96 -0.49
CA MET A 156 9.60 -3.82 -1.90
C MET A 156 8.47 -4.77 -2.28
N VAL A 157 7.46 -4.22 -2.97
CA VAL A 157 6.36 -4.95 -3.59
C VAL A 157 6.44 -4.79 -5.09
N VAL A 158 6.27 -5.89 -5.82
CA VAL A 158 6.04 -5.92 -7.27
C VAL A 158 4.55 -6.13 -7.50
N ASN A 159 3.96 -5.38 -8.42
CA ASN A 159 2.58 -5.57 -8.85
C ASN A 159 2.52 -5.73 -10.38
N LEU A 160 1.66 -6.64 -10.84
CA LEU A 160 1.36 -6.91 -12.24
C LEU A 160 -0.14 -6.72 -12.51
N PRO A 161 -0.64 -5.48 -12.55
CA PRO A 161 -2.04 -5.23 -12.87
C PRO A 161 -2.40 -5.69 -14.28
N ASP A 162 -3.65 -6.13 -14.45
CA ASP A 162 -4.21 -6.56 -15.73
C ASP A 162 -4.48 -5.40 -16.72
N ARG A 163 -4.40 -4.15 -16.25
CA ARG A 163 -4.68 -2.94 -17.03
C ARG A 163 -3.58 -1.88 -16.90
N LEU A 164 -3.52 -1.01 -17.92
CA LEU A 164 -2.63 0.17 -17.94
C LEU A 164 -3.18 1.27 -17.03
N TYR A 165 -2.27 2.02 -16.41
CA TYR A 165 -2.63 3.24 -15.69
C TYR A 165 -3.04 4.33 -16.67
N ASN A 166 -4.23 4.91 -16.47
CA ASN A 166 -4.70 6.05 -17.23
C ASN A 166 -4.37 7.35 -16.47
N TYR A 167 -3.45 8.16 -17.02
CA TYR A 167 -3.02 9.41 -16.38
C TYR A 167 -4.06 10.53 -16.44
N THR A 168 -4.98 10.51 -17.41
CA THR A 168 -6.00 11.56 -17.57
C THR A 168 -7.27 11.24 -16.80
N ASP A 169 -7.57 9.96 -16.62
CA ASP A 169 -8.72 9.47 -15.85
C ASP A 169 -8.35 8.20 -15.06
N PRO A 170 -7.66 8.35 -13.91
CA PRO A 170 -7.16 7.22 -13.13
C PRO A 170 -8.29 6.37 -12.52
N ASP A 171 -8.18 5.05 -12.65
CA ASP A 171 -9.05 4.08 -11.96
C ASP A 171 -8.65 3.88 -10.48
N GLU A 172 -7.93 4.81 -9.85
CA GLU A 172 -7.51 4.68 -8.45
C GLU A 172 -8.34 5.58 -7.54
N PHE A 173 -9.07 4.96 -6.62
CA PHE A 173 -9.87 5.64 -5.62
C PHE A 173 -9.21 5.52 -4.26
N ARG A 174 -9.06 6.66 -3.57
CA ARG A 174 -8.31 6.75 -2.32
C ARG A 174 -9.20 7.11 -1.14
N LEU A 175 -8.93 6.51 0.00
CA LEU A 175 -9.43 6.97 1.31
C LEU A 175 -8.25 7.22 2.25
N PRO A 176 -8.35 8.14 3.23
CA PRO A 176 -7.35 8.28 4.27
C PRO A 176 -7.12 6.95 4.99
N HIS A 177 -5.86 6.61 5.29
CA HIS A 177 -5.51 5.34 5.94
C HIS A 177 -6.23 5.07 7.27
N ASP A 178 -6.63 6.12 7.98
CA ASP A 178 -7.31 6.16 9.28
C ASP A 178 -8.81 6.51 9.17
N THR A 179 -9.38 6.37 7.97
CA THR A 179 -10.80 6.63 7.73
C THR A 179 -11.71 5.80 8.65
N PRO A 180 -12.79 6.37 9.21
CA PRO A 180 -13.75 5.61 10.01
C PRO A 180 -14.62 4.65 9.17
N HIS A 181 -14.59 4.76 7.83
CA HIS A 181 -15.36 3.88 6.93
C HIS A 181 -14.84 2.44 6.90
N ILE A 182 -13.55 2.25 7.18
CA ILE A 182 -12.91 0.95 7.21
C ILE A 182 -12.45 0.70 8.64
N PRO A 183 -13.06 -0.23 9.39
CA PRO A 183 -12.82 -0.42 10.82
C PRO A 183 -11.49 -1.16 11.08
N TYR A 184 -10.38 -0.59 10.63
CA TYR A 184 -9.06 -1.19 10.66
C TYR A 184 -8.04 -0.28 11.33
N SER A 185 -7.22 -0.85 12.22
CA SER A 185 -6.13 -0.14 12.88
C SER A 185 -4.78 -0.63 12.37
N TRP A 186 -4.00 0.32 11.88
CA TRP A 186 -2.60 0.10 11.49
C TRP A 186 -1.65 0.00 12.69
N GLN A 187 -2.14 0.13 13.93
CA GLN A 187 -1.28 -0.07 15.09
C GLN A 187 -0.84 -1.54 15.22
N ARG A 188 0.34 -1.73 15.81
CA ARG A 188 0.81 -3.04 16.23
C ARG A 188 -0.10 -3.56 17.34
N ARG A 189 -0.53 -4.81 17.23
CA ARG A 189 -1.22 -5.53 18.31
C ARG A 189 -0.14 -6.11 19.24
N ASN A 190 -0.15 -5.70 20.50
CA ASN A 190 0.62 -6.35 21.55
C ASN A 190 -0.30 -7.39 22.20
N GLY A 191 0.19 -8.63 22.33
CA GLY A 191 -0.54 -9.71 22.99
C GLY A 191 -0.74 -9.47 24.47
#